data_AF-A0A7X5N2L2-F1
#
_entry.id   AF-A0A7X5N2L2-F1
#
_cell.length_a   1.000
_cell.length_b   1.000
_cell.length_c   1.000
_cell.angle_alpha   90.00
_cell.angle_beta   90.00
_cell.angle_gamma   90.00
#
_symmetry.space_group_name_H-M   'P 1'
#
loop_
_entity.id
_entity.type
_entity.pdbx_description
1 polymer ?
#
loop_
_entity_poly.entity_id
_entity_poly.type
_entity_poly.pdbx_seq_one_letter_code
_entity_poly.pdbx_strand_id
1 'polypeptide(L)'
;AARANVKRLAARVAAAPLEAEVKHTADVILPAQSGRALAQTTERIVAIGTSTGGTQALEEVLTALPRVCPGIVIVQHMPEKFTAAFAARLNGLCQIAVKEAANNDRVMPGRALIAPGGKHLLL
;
A
#
# COMPACT_ATOMS: atom_id res chain seq x y z
N ALA A 1 20.06 53.16 -0.05
CA ALA A 1 20.93 51.99 0.19
C ALA A 1 20.74 51.52 1.63
N ALA A 2 20.10 50.37 1.85
CA ALA A 2 19.92 49.79 3.19
C ALA A 2 20.77 48.52 3.29
N ARG A 3 21.82 48.55 4.14
CA ARG A 3 22.68 47.39 4.40
C ARG A 3 22.05 46.57 5.54
N ALA A 4 21.62 45.34 5.24
CA ALA A 4 21.22 44.39 6.27
C ALA A 4 22.46 43.87 7.01
N ASN A 5 22.44 43.94 8.34
CA ASN A 5 23.55 43.56 9.21
C ASN A 5 23.51 42.05 9.50
N VAL A 6 24.42 41.28 8.89
CA VAL A 6 24.39 39.80 8.87
C VAL A 6 24.94 39.15 10.15
N LYS A 7 25.16 39.91 11.23
CA LYS A 7 25.85 39.44 12.44
C LYS A 7 25.04 38.53 13.37
N ARG A 8 23.86 38.02 12.97
CA ARG A 8 23.05 37.11 13.80
C ARG A 8 22.86 35.70 13.22
N LEU A 9 23.64 35.32 12.21
CA LEU A 9 23.68 33.94 11.68
C LEU A 9 24.84 33.11 12.28
N ALA A 10 25.20 33.35 13.53
CA ALA A 10 26.26 32.60 14.23
C ALA A 10 25.84 32.24 15.65
N ALA A 11 24.68 31.62 15.77
CA ALA A 11 24.33 30.80 16.93
C ALA A 11 23.34 29.73 16.46
N ARG A 12 23.83 28.86 15.57
CA ARG A 12 23.17 27.58 15.34
C ARG A 12 23.39 26.81 16.64
N VAL A 13 22.42 26.89 17.55
CA VAL A 13 22.33 25.96 18.68
C VAL A 13 22.50 24.59 18.06
N ALA A 14 23.56 23.87 18.42
CA ALA A 14 23.75 22.51 18.00
C ALA A 14 22.52 21.75 18.51
N ALA A 15 21.58 21.46 17.61
CA ALA A 15 20.43 20.65 17.94
C ALA A 15 20.99 19.33 18.48
N ALA A 16 20.56 18.94 19.68
CA ALA A 16 20.82 17.61 20.20
C ALA A 16 20.51 16.59 19.11
N PRO A 17 21.32 15.54 18.92
CA PRO A 17 21.03 14.53 17.92
C PRO A 17 19.63 13.99 18.20
N LEU A 18 18.70 14.26 17.28
CA LEU A 18 17.38 13.65 17.33
C LEU A 18 17.64 12.15 17.22
N GLU A 19 17.39 11.41 18.29
CA GLU A 19 17.39 9.96 18.26
C GLU A 19 16.32 9.56 17.24
N ALA A 20 16.77 9.16 16.05
CA ALA A 20 15.88 8.75 15.00
C ALA A 20 15.08 7.54 15.50
N GLU A 21 13.76 7.68 15.60
CA GLU A 21 12.88 6.55 15.91
C GLU A 21 13.19 5.39 14.97
N VAL A 22 13.27 4.19 15.53
CA VAL A 22 13.62 2.98 14.79
C VAL A 22 12.61 2.80 13.65
N LYS A 23 13.08 2.88 12.41
CA LYS A 23 12.24 2.59 11.25
C LYS A 23 11.91 1.10 11.23
N HIS A 24 10.69 0.75 11.60
CA HIS A 24 10.18 -0.60 11.45
C HIS A 24 10.00 -0.94 9.97
N THR A 25 10.91 -1.74 9.42
CA THR A 25 10.79 -2.33 8.08
C THR A 25 9.92 -3.59 8.14
N ALA A 26 9.60 -4.18 6.98
CA ALA A 26 8.78 -5.39 6.91
C ALA A 26 9.36 -6.57 7.71
N ASP A 27 10.68 -6.57 7.93
CA ASP A 27 11.43 -7.59 8.68
C ASP A 27 11.06 -7.63 10.19
N VAL A 28 10.37 -6.61 10.69
CA VAL A 28 9.83 -6.62 12.07
C VAL A 28 8.68 -7.63 12.20
N ILE A 29 7.98 -7.92 11.11
CA ILE A 29 6.82 -8.82 11.08
C ILE A 29 7.15 -10.11 10.31
N LEU A 30 7.93 -10.01 9.24
CA LEU A 30 8.25 -11.14 8.36
C LEU A 30 9.59 -11.78 8.76
N PRO A 31 9.64 -13.12 8.89
CA PRO A 31 10.92 -13.81 9.07
C PRO A 31 11.81 -13.62 7.84
N ALA A 32 13.12 -13.57 8.06
CA ALA A 32 14.10 -13.52 6.97
C ALA A 32 13.83 -14.67 5.99
N GLN A 33 13.59 -14.35 4.71
CA GLN A 33 13.29 -15.35 3.69
C GLN A 33 14.49 -16.29 3.54
N SER A 34 14.41 -17.50 4.10
CA SER A 34 15.31 -18.59 3.77
C SER A 34 15.08 -18.93 2.30
N GLY A 35 16.09 -18.79 1.45
CA GLY A 35 16.02 -18.86 -0.01
C GLY A 35 15.58 -20.18 -0.63
N ARG A 36 14.43 -20.73 -0.23
CA ARG A 36 13.65 -21.62 -1.08
C ARG A 36 13.00 -20.73 -2.12
N ALA A 37 13.53 -20.77 -3.34
CA ALA A 37 12.78 -20.34 -4.51
C ALA A 37 11.39 -20.96 -4.39
N LEU A 38 10.35 -20.11 -4.40
CA LEU A 38 8.98 -20.57 -4.52
C LEU A 38 8.98 -21.59 -5.67
N ALA A 39 8.53 -22.82 -5.42
CA ALA A 39 8.30 -23.75 -6.53
C ALA A 39 7.47 -22.97 -7.56
N GLN A 40 7.95 -22.86 -8.80
CA GLN A 40 7.26 -22.07 -9.82
C GLN A 40 5.88 -22.69 -10.05
N THR A 41 4.87 -22.16 -9.37
CA THR A 41 3.48 -22.53 -9.57
C THR A 41 2.94 -21.74 -10.75
N THR A 42 1.89 -22.26 -11.37
CA THR A 42 1.17 -21.56 -12.44
C THR A 42 0.31 -20.41 -11.92
N GLU A 43 0.11 -20.31 -10.61
CA GLU A 43 -0.69 -19.27 -9.97
C GLU A 43 0.10 -17.96 -9.85
N ARG A 44 -0.17 -17.03 -10.76
CA ARG A 44 0.36 -15.67 -10.72
C ARG A 44 -0.58 -14.78 -9.92
N ILE A 45 0.01 -13.82 -9.20
CA ILE A 45 -0.72 -12.76 -8.51
C ILE A 45 -0.15 -11.40 -8.87
N VAL A 46 -0.94 -10.35 -8.69
CA VAL A 46 -0.53 -8.95 -8.85
C VAL A 46 -0.65 -8.24 -7.51
N ALA A 47 0.42 -7.61 -7.04
CA ALA A 47 0.41 -6.75 -5.87
C ALA A 47 0.51 -5.28 -6.29
N ILE A 48 -0.38 -4.42 -5.81
CA ILE A 48 -0.44 -2.99 -6.15
C ILE A 48 -0.36 -2.16 -4.86
N GLY A 49 0.53 -1.18 -4.83
CA GLY A 49 0.64 -0.20 -3.75
C GLY A 49 0.37 1.22 -4.26
N THR A 50 -0.54 1.95 -3.61
CA THR A 50 -0.95 3.31 -4.01
C THR A 50 -1.20 4.24 -2.82
N SER A 51 -1.20 5.55 -3.09
CA SER A 51 -1.42 6.61 -2.09
C SER A 51 -2.22 7.77 -2.71
N THR A 52 -1.69 8.99 -2.76
CA THR A 52 -2.32 10.14 -3.42
C THR A 52 -2.63 9.84 -4.90
N GLY A 53 -3.87 10.11 -5.33
CA GLY A 53 -4.35 9.82 -6.69
C GLY A 53 -4.65 8.33 -6.96
N GLY A 54 -4.30 7.43 -6.03
CA GLY A 54 -4.45 6.00 -6.19
C GLY A 54 -5.89 5.52 -6.36
N THR A 55 -6.86 6.23 -5.77
CA THR A 55 -8.28 5.88 -5.91
C THR A 55 -8.78 5.97 -7.34
N GLN A 56 -8.38 7.02 -8.07
CA GLN A 56 -8.74 7.21 -9.48
C GLN A 56 -7.96 6.24 -10.38
N ALA A 57 -6.66 6.07 -10.11
CA ALA A 57 -5.83 5.14 -10.88
C ALA A 57 -6.31 3.68 -10.75
N LEU A 58 -6.70 3.25 -9.55
CA LEU A 58 -7.25 1.91 -9.32
C LEU A 58 -8.59 1.72 -10.03
N GLU A 59 -9.44 2.74 -10.07
CA GLU A 59 -10.70 2.67 -10.82
C GLU A 59 -10.45 2.46 -12.31
N GLU A 60 -9.56 3.25 -12.92
CA GLU A 60 -9.20 3.10 -14.33
C GLU A 60 -8.59 1.73 -14.65
N VAL A 61 -7.63 1.28 -13.83
CA VAL A 61 -6.97 -0.01 -14.03
C VAL A 61 -7.95 -1.16 -13.85
N LEU A 62 -8.70 -1.21 -12.76
CA LEU A 62 -9.53 -2.38 -12.43
C LEU A 62 -10.77 -2.50 -13.30
N THR A 63 -11.34 -1.38 -13.77
CA THR A 63 -12.50 -1.40 -14.68
C THR A 63 -12.13 -1.90 -16.08
N ALA A 64 -10.87 -1.74 -16.49
CA ALA A 64 -10.35 -2.27 -17.76
C ALA A 64 -10.04 -3.77 -17.72
N LEU A 65 -10.01 -4.41 -16.53
CA LEU A 65 -9.61 -5.81 -16.42
C LEU A 65 -10.75 -6.78 -16.77
N PRO A 66 -10.44 -7.87 -17.51
CA PRO A 66 -11.39 -8.93 -17.75
C PRO A 66 -11.58 -9.79 -16.50
N ARG A 67 -12.72 -10.49 -16.40
CA ARG A 67 -13.04 -11.40 -15.28
C ARG A 67 -12.02 -12.53 -15.07
N VAL A 68 -11.20 -12.85 -16.07
CA VAL A 68 -10.20 -13.93 -16.03
C VAL A 68 -8.80 -13.47 -15.64
N CYS A 69 -8.64 -12.23 -15.15
CA CYS A 69 -7.34 -11.72 -14.74
C CYS A 69 -6.76 -12.50 -13.52
N PRO A 70 -5.44 -12.46 -13.29
CA PRO A 70 -4.85 -13.02 -12.07
C PRO A 70 -5.43 -12.39 -10.80
N GLY A 71 -5.28 -13.08 -9.67
CA GLY A 71 -5.70 -12.52 -8.38
C GLY A 71 -4.87 -11.30 -8.00
N ILE A 72 -5.52 -10.29 -7.43
CA ILE A 72 -4.90 -8.99 -7.14
C ILE A 72 -5.01 -8.70 -5.64
N VAL A 73 -3.92 -8.21 -5.06
CA VAL A 73 -3.92 -7.60 -3.72
C VAL A 73 -3.47 -6.15 -3.80
N ILE A 74 -4.15 -5.28 -3.06
CA ILE A 74 -4.02 -3.84 -3.19
C ILE A 74 -3.86 -3.23 -1.81
N VAL A 75 -2.81 -2.43 -1.62
CA VAL A 75 -2.63 -1.57 -0.45
C VAL A 75 -2.75 -0.13 -0.90
N GLN A 76 -3.85 0.50 -0.51
CA GLN A 76 -4.06 1.94 -0.70
C GLN A 76 -3.88 2.63 0.65
N HIS A 77 -2.96 3.60 0.75
CA HIS A 77 -2.82 4.41 1.95
C HIS A 77 -4.10 5.23 2.16
N MET A 78 -4.95 4.77 3.08
CA MET A 78 -6.25 5.33 3.34
C MET A 78 -6.72 4.96 4.76
N PRO A 79 -7.51 5.81 5.44
CA PRO A 79 -7.97 5.52 6.79
C PRO A 79 -8.96 4.34 6.83
N GLU A 80 -9.03 3.66 7.97
CA GLU A 80 -9.80 2.43 8.20
C GLU A 80 -11.28 2.51 7.77
N LYS A 81 -11.91 3.69 7.90
CA LYS A 81 -13.34 3.87 7.64
C LYS A 81 -13.68 3.95 6.15
N PHE A 82 -12.68 4.05 5.28
CA PHE A 82 -12.88 4.29 3.85
C PHE A 82 -12.56 3.06 2.99
N THR A 83 -11.78 2.09 3.48
CA THR A 83 -11.35 0.92 2.68
C THR A 83 -12.51 0.02 2.28
N ALA A 84 -13.45 -0.25 3.18
CA ALA A 84 -14.65 -1.02 2.88
C ALA A 84 -15.56 -0.34 1.84
N ALA A 85 -15.81 0.97 2.01
CA ALA A 85 -16.64 1.74 1.08
C ALA A 85 -15.99 1.85 -0.31
N PHE A 86 -14.67 2.02 -0.35
CA PHE A 86 -13.91 2.05 -1.60
C PHE A 86 -13.95 0.70 -2.33
N ALA A 87 -13.77 -0.41 -1.62
CA ALA A 87 -13.91 -1.74 -2.18
C ALA A 87 -15.32 -2.00 -2.74
N ALA A 88 -16.36 -1.60 -2.00
CA ALA A 88 -17.75 -1.73 -2.44
C ALA A 88 -18.04 -0.91 -3.70
N ARG A 89 -17.54 0.33 -3.78
CA ARG A 89 -17.65 1.17 -4.98
C ARG A 89 -16.99 0.49 -6.19
N LEU A 90 -15.73 0.06 -6.05
CA LEU A 90 -15.01 -0.60 -7.15
C LEU A 90 -15.70 -1.90 -7.59
N ASN A 91 -16.25 -2.68 -6.65
CA ASN A 91 -16.99 -3.91 -6.96
C ASN A 91 -18.24 -3.65 -7.80
N GLY A 92 -18.87 -2.47 -7.66
CA GLY A 92 -20.00 -2.06 -8.49
C GLY A 92 -19.62 -1.60 -9.90
N LEU A 93 -18.36 -1.23 -10.12
CA LEU A 93 -17.86 -0.69 -11.39
C LEU A 93 -17.10 -1.73 -12.23
N CYS A 94 -16.44 -2.69 -11.57
CA CYS A 94 -15.54 -3.64 -12.22
C CYS A 94 -16.25 -4.93 -12.65
N GLN A 95 -15.71 -5.60 -13.67
CA GLN A 95 -16.17 -6.94 -14.04
C GLN A 95 -15.66 -8.02 -13.06
N ILE A 96 -14.51 -7.76 -12.43
CA ILE A 96 -13.89 -8.60 -11.41
C ILE A 96 -14.56 -8.37 -10.05
N ALA A 97 -14.50 -9.35 -9.16
CA ALA A 97 -14.96 -9.16 -7.79
C ALA A 97 -13.95 -8.31 -7.01
N VAL A 98 -14.41 -7.27 -6.31
CA VAL A 98 -13.57 -6.45 -5.44
C VAL A 98 -14.13 -6.52 -4.02
N LYS A 99 -13.27 -6.74 -3.03
CA LYS A 99 -13.66 -6.73 -1.62
C LYS A 99 -12.52 -6.24 -0.74
N GLU A 100 -12.87 -5.71 0.42
CA GLU A 100 -11.89 -5.52 1.49
C GLU A 100 -11.40 -6.91 1.96
N ALA A 101 -10.10 -7.03 2.20
CA ALA A 101 -9.47 -8.27 2.60
C ALA A 101 -9.83 -8.62 4.05
N ALA A 102 -10.18 -9.87 4.28
CA ALA A 102 -10.35 -10.48 5.58
C ALA A 102 -9.27 -11.54 5.83
N ASN A 103 -9.02 -11.85 7.09
CA ASN A 103 -8.09 -12.91 7.46
C ASN A 103 -8.48 -14.23 6.79
N ASN A 104 -7.49 -14.95 6.29
CA ASN A 104 -7.64 -16.22 5.55
C ASN A 104 -8.38 -16.10 4.21
N ASP A 105 -8.51 -14.90 3.64
CA ASP A 105 -8.96 -14.77 2.27
C ASP A 105 -7.98 -15.40 1.30
N ARG A 106 -8.52 -16.18 0.36
CA ARG A 106 -7.73 -16.73 -0.75
C ARG A 106 -7.64 -15.69 -1.86
N VAL A 107 -6.42 -15.48 -2.36
CA VAL A 107 -6.19 -14.74 -3.60
C VAL A 107 -6.59 -15.64 -4.77
N MET A 108 -7.64 -15.25 -5.49
CA MET A 108 -8.20 -16.04 -6.59
C MET A 108 -8.22 -15.23 -7.88
N PRO A 109 -8.08 -15.87 -9.07
CA PRO A 109 -8.29 -15.20 -10.34
C PRO A 109 -9.65 -14.48 -10.41
N GLY A 110 -9.69 -13.33 -11.08
CA GLY A 110 -10.89 -12.51 -11.21
C GLY A 110 -11.33 -11.80 -9.92
N ARG A 111 -10.43 -11.70 -8.92
CA ARG A 111 -10.70 -11.03 -7.65
C ARG A 111 -9.57 -10.09 -7.25
N ALA A 112 -9.95 -8.90 -6.80
CA ALA A 112 -9.09 -7.95 -6.12
C ALA A 112 -9.43 -7.85 -4.62
N LEU A 113 -8.41 -7.93 -3.77
CA LEU A 113 -8.50 -7.76 -2.31
C LEU A 113 -7.83 -6.45 -1.90
N ILE A 114 -8.58 -5.55 -1.28
CA ILE A 114 -8.06 -4.27 -0.77
C ILE A 114 -7.74 -4.41 0.71
N ALA A 115 -6.51 -4.09 1.10
CA ALA A 115 -6.08 -4.14 2.50
C ALA A 115 -6.96 -3.21 3.37
N PRO A 116 -7.44 -3.69 4.54
CA PRO A 116 -8.16 -2.84 5.48
C PRO A 116 -7.23 -1.77 6.05
N GLY A 117 -7.73 -0.54 6.17
CA GLY A 117 -6.94 0.57 6.71
C GLY A 117 -6.53 0.30 8.17
N GLY A 118 -5.35 0.80 8.55
CA GLY A 118 -4.79 0.59 9.90
C GLY A 118 -4.27 -0.83 10.17
N LYS A 119 -4.24 -1.71 9.17
CA LYS A 119 -3.73 -3.08 9.28
C LYS A 119 -2.76 -3.40 8.14
N HIS A 120 -1.86 -4.35 8.38
CA HIS A 120 -1.01 -4.92 7.34
C HIS A 120 -1.70 -6.11 6.67
N LEU A 121 -1.63 -6.19 5.35
CA LEU A 121 -2.01 -7.36 4.57
C LEU A 121 -0.75 -8.19 4.30
N LEU A 122 -0.81 -9.47 4.61
CA LEU A 122 0.26 -10.45 4.38
C LEU A 122 -0.26 -11.55 3.45
N LEU A 123 0.65 -12.14 2.67
CA LEU A 123 0.40 -13.24 1.74
C LEU A 123 1.11 -14.52 2.19
#